data_AF-A0A0M4MA70-F1
#
_entry.id   AF-A0A0M4MA70-F1
#
_cell.length_a   1.000
_cell.length_b   1.000
_cell.length_c   1.000
_cell.angle_alpha   90.00
_cell.angle_beta   90.00
_cell.angle_gamma   90.00
#
_symmetry.space_group_name_H-M   'P 1'
#
loop_
_entity.id
_entity.type
_entity.pdbx_description
1 polymer ?
#
loop_
_entity_poly.entity_id
_entity_poly.type
_entity_poly.pdbx_seq_one_letter_code
_entity_poly.pdbx_strand_id
1 'polypeptide(L)'
;MRPQAFHSFTLPRPAEIRPDIFVHRSEAPKELLAGEADTQGWDTASAVRLSQVNEALERTGVSPPRFNAAVTSNWSIDGTFGPWRMTRGGSGSIVFLKTPIPAATMSFAGTTTTITGASATIQVKLKYLPQPEGEVPSNPSAGDKNNLSGDAQSRSEDDPAVVVQRIDYGSSKIDAMEKALFQSAIAAWYNQNLGQFTYVFAVVALNRVSDSPQFQWLAPTYTSYAYYDGSSTDPSEDAAYFGALTMNGRDPVGLANQLPASAIPAGQGAAMLIGMRLYMENMVLPGVQAAFPGSSVTDFKIGNANTSVQLARNLDMEKIKVGLVWYQPTAEDFTLQVIGDEIQTRSKIHVPISPGIDAYVLTESYYRIQLVTKDDGTQTIGWVESRPAKRDHYYTKETWVVITEVIVGIIGAVATFAAGKILTGVLRVVVMIIIIVIAGLAAATPELIARAISDGAAKALPSMKTMLTELLTPIEWPTTTGFTLMRAELNGSLQLSGNFTTST
;
A
#
# COMPACT_ATOMS: atom_id res chain seq x y z
N MET A 1 -8.33 14.78 -38.26
CA MET A 1 -7.41 15.21 -37.18
C MET A 1 -7.22 14.03 -36.24
N ARG A 2 -6.04 13.41 -36.20
CA ARG A 2 -5.69 12.46 -35.13
C ARG A 2 -5.47 13.30 -33.86
N PRO A 3 -6.02 12.94 -32.69
CA PRO A 3 -5.65 13.60 -31.46
C PRO A 3 -4.13 13.48 -31.31
N GLN A 4 -3.46 14.61 -31.03
CA GLN A 4 -2.05 14.58 -30.67
C GLN A 4 -1.89 13.63 -29.48
N ALA A 5 -0.87 12.76 -29.57
CA ALA A 5 -0.55 11.79 -28.55
C ALA A 5 -0.54 12.47 -27.18
N PHE A 6 -1.27 11.91 -26.22
CA PHE A 6 -1.01 12.19 -24.82
C PHE A 6 0.47 11.90 -24.60
N HIS A 7 1.27 12.95 -24.41
CA HIS A 7 2.63 12.78 -23.93
C HIS A 7 2.52 11.93 -22.67
N SER A 8 3.27 10.83 -22.61
CA SER A 8 3.39 10.02 -21.41
C SER A 8 3.80 10.94 -20.27
N PHE A 9 2.87 11.25 -19.37
CA PHE A 9 3.17 12.05 -18.20
C PHE A 9 3.96 11.16 -17.24
N THR A 10 5.29 11.29 -17.25
CA THR A 10 6.12 10.72 -16.20
C THR A 10 5.85 11.54 -14.94
N LEU A 11 5.31 10.90 -13.90
CA LEU A 11 5.11 11.56 -12.62
C LEU A 11 6.48 12.10 -12.13
N PRO A 12 6.60 13.39 -11.79
CA PRO A 12 7.84 13.95 -11.28
C PRO A 12 8.26 13.19 -10.02
N ARG A 13 9.57 13.11 -9.75
CA ARG A 13 9.99 12.51 -8.48
C ARG A 13 9.48 13.38 -7.33
N PRO A 14 9.00 12.81 -6.21
CA PRO A 14 8.51 13.59 -5.08
C PRO A 14 9.46 14.70 -4.62
N ALA A 15 10.77 14.50 -4.73
CA ALA A 15 11.78 15.49 -4.37
C ALA A 15 11.85 16.72 -5.30
N GLU A 16 11.37 16.63 -6.53
CA GLU A 16 11.45 17.70 -7.56
C GLU A 16 10.33 18.72 -7.44
N ILE A 17 9.20 18.33 -6.84
CA ILE A 17 7.97 19.14 -6.76
C ILE A 17 7.52 19.40 -5.32
N ARG A 18 8.27 18.94 -4.31
CA ARG A 18 7.95 19.17 -2.89
C ARG A 18 8.25 20.62 -2.50
N PRO A 19 7.32 21.32 -1.81
CA PRO A 19 7.59 22.65 -1.27
C PRO A 19 8.71 22.64 -0.23
N ASP A 20 9.56 23.67 -0.22
CA ASP A 20 10.64 23.81 0.76
C ASP A 20 10.15 24.10 2.19
N ILE A 21 8.97 24.70 2.33
CA ILE A 21 8.31 25.02 3.60
C ILE A 21 7.20 24.00 3.90
N PHE A 22 6.70 24.01 5.14
CA PHE A 22 5.51 23.25 5.46
C PHE A 22 4.31 23.84 4.69
N VAL A 23 3.65 23.00 3.92
CA VAL A 23 2.41 23.31 3.22
C VAL A 23 1.39 22.27 3.64
N HIS A 24 0.19 22.69 4.04
CA HIS A 24 -0.84 21.72 4.41
C HIS A 24 -1.11 20.78 3.23
N ARG A 25 -1.34 19.49 3.51
CA ARG A 25 -1.55 18.50 2.45
C ARG A 25 -2.69 18.85 1.49
N SER A 26 -3.73 19.56 1.95
CA SER A 26 -4.81 20.08 1.10
C SER A 26 -4.35 21.11 0.06
N GLU A 27 -3.19 21.72 0.26
CA GLU A 27 -2.56 22.73 -0.57
C GLU A 27 -1.30 22.18 -1.29
N ALA A 28 -0.94 20.91 -1.06
CA ALA A 28 0.20 20.29 -1.70
C ALA A 28 -0.04 20.12 -3.21
N PRO A 29 1.02 20.13 -4.04
CA PRO A 29 0.90 19.92 -5.48
C PRO A 29 0.17 18.61 -5.80
N LYS A 30 -0.83 18.65 -6.68
CA LYS A 30 -1.65 17.48 -7.00
C LYS A 30 -0.82 16.37 -7.65
N GLU A 31 0.21 16.75 -8.39
CA GLU A 31 1.16 15.87 -9.05
C GLU A 31 1.98 15.06 -8.03
N LEU A 32 2.29 15.68 -6.87
CA LEU A 32 2.99 15.02 -5.76
C LEU A 32 2.10 13.95 -5.13
N LEU A 33 0.83 14.30 -4.90
CA LEU A 33 -0.14 13.38 -4.31
C LEU A 33 -0.53 12.26 -5.29
N ALA A 34 -0.58 12.53 -6.59
CA ALA A 34 -0.88 11.53 -7.62
C ALA A 34 0.20 10.45 -7.79
N GLY A 35 1.43 10.71 -7.31
CA GLY A 35 2.52 9.72 -7.28
C GLY A 35 2.48 8.77 -6.10
N GLU A 36 1.61 9.02 -5.12
CA GLU A 36 1.53 8.22 -3.91
C GLU A 36 0.96 6.83 -4.17
N ALA A 37 1.46 5.85 -3.41
CA ALA A 37 0.93 4.51 -3.32
C ALA A 37 -0.25 4.49 -2.35
N ASP A 38 -1.26 5.33 -2.59
CA ASP A 38 -2.49 5.29 -1.78
C ASP A 38 -3.27 4.00 -2.07
N THR A 39 -4.01 3.51 -1.07
CA THR A 39 -4.77 2.25 -1.20
C THR A 39 -6.10 2.42 -1.92
N GLN A 40 -6.37 3.57 -2.55
CA GLN A 40 -7.62 3.88 -3.27
C GLN A 40 -8.89 3.58 -2.45
N GLY A 41 -8.83 3.85 -1.14
CA GLY A 41 -9.92 3.65 -0.18
C GLY A 41 -9.97 2.30 0.52
N TRP A 42 -9.20 1.31 0.04
CA TRP A 42 -9.00 0.02 0.70
C TRP A 42 -8.18 0.18 1.98
N ASP A 43 -8.34 -0.74 2.93
CA ASP A 43 -7.60 -0.67 4.20
C ASP A 43 -6.18 -1.21 4.05
N THR A 44 -6.03 -2.34 3.36
CA THR A 44 -4.71 -2.84 2.95
C THR A 44 -4.74 -3.39 1.53
N ALA A 45 -3.58 -3.45 0.90
CA ALA A 45 -3.38 -4.11 -0.38
C ALA A 45 -2.07 -4.92 -0.35
N SER A 46 -2.08 -6.12 -0.92
CA SER A 46 -0.87 -6.91 -1.20
C SER A 46 -0.76 -7.08 -2.71
N ALA A 47 0.40 -6.77 -3.28
CA ALA A 47 0.65 -6.82 -4.71
C ALA A 47 1.91 -7.63 -5.03
N VAL A 48 1.87 -8.36 -6.14
CA VAL A 48 2.95 -9.18 -6.70
C VAL A 48 3.16 -8.82 -8.18
N ARG A 49 4.42 -8.89 -8.64
CA ARG A 49 4.72 -8.73 -10.07
C ARG A 49 4.10 -9.84 -10.91
N LEU A 50 3.66 -9.48 -12.11
CA LEU A 50 3.02 -10.43 -13.02
C LEU A 50 3.93 -11.61 -13.38
N SER A 51 5.24 -11.35 -13.51
CA SER A 51 6.26 -12.38 -13.73
C SER A 51 6.23 -13.47 -12.66
N GLN A 52 6.11 -13.09 -11.38
CA GLN A 52 6.02 -14.03 -10.26
C GLN A 52 4.72 -14.84 -10.30
N VAL A 53 3.60 -14.21 -10.67
CA VAL A 53 2.33 -14.92 -10.85
C VAL A 53 2.43 -15.93 -11.98
N ASN A 54 3.04 -15.56 -13.10
CA ASN A 54 3.24 -16.43 -14.26
C ASN A 54 4.19 -17.60 -13.96
N GLU A 55 5.26 -17.36 -13.19
CA GLU A 55 6.17 -18.41 -12.75
C GLU A 55 5.47 -19.43 -11.85
N ALA A 56 4.68 -18.95 -10.89
CA ALA A 56 3.88 -19.81 -10.02
C ALA A 56 2.85 -20.62 -10.82
N LEU A 57 2.10 -19.96 -11.71
CA LEU A 57 1.10 -20.60 -12.56
C LEU A 57 1.71 -21.71 -13.43
N GLU A 58 2.84 -21.43 -14.09
CA GLU A 58 3.53 -22.42 -14.91
C GLU A 58 4.00 -23.63 -14.08
N ARG A 59 4.51 -23.39 -12.87
CA ARG A 59 4.98 -24.46 -11.97
C ARG A 59 3.85 -25.38 -11.47
N THR A 60 2.63 -24.85 -11.31
CA THR A 60 1.49 -25.68 -10.88
C THR A 60 1.02 -26.66 -11.96
N GLY A 61 1.26 -26.36 -13.25
CA GLY A 61 0.86 -27.24 -14.35
C GLY A 61 -0.65 -27.46 -14.51
N VAL A 62 -1.49 -26.61 -13.90
CA VAL A 62 -2.97 -26.78 -13.89
C VAL A 62 -3.68 -26.18 -15.11
N SER A 63 -2.93 -25.77 -16.14
CA SER A 63 -3.51 -25.34 -17.40
C SER A 63 -4.15 -26.53 -18.12
N PRO A 64 -5.36 -26.39 -18.70
CA PRO A 64 -5.95 -27.47 -19.49
C PRO A 64 -5.00 -27.85 -20.65
N PRO A 65 -4.63 -29.13 -20.82
CA PRO A 65 -3.60 -29.50 -21.80
C PRO A 65 -4.14 -29.63 -23.23
N ARG A 66 -5.44 -29.87 -23.40
CA ARG A 66 -6.11 -30.14 -24.68
C ARG A 66 -7.48 -29.49 -24.71
N PHE A 67 -7.91 -29.10 -25.91
CA PHE A 67 -9.30 -28.77 -26.19
C PHE A 67 -9.82 -29.65 -27.32
N ASN A 68 -11.10 -29.99 -27.23
CA ASN A 68 -11.85 -30.66 -28.27
C ASN A 68 -13.30 -30.17 -28.20
N ALA A 69 -13.85 -29.74 -29.33
CA ALA A 69 -15.25 -29.33 -29.41
C ALA A 69 -15.84 -29.75 -30.76
N ALA A 70 -16.94 -30.48 -30.72
CA ALA A 70 -17.82 -30.67 -31.87
C ALA A 70 -18.94 -29.62 -31.79
N VAL A 71 -18.89 -28.61 -32.65
CA VAL A 71 -19.87 -27.51 -32.63
C VAL A 71 -21.14 -27.91 -33.38
N THR A 72 -20.98 -28.59 -34.51
CA THR A 72 -22.05 -29.26 -35.27
C THR A 72 -21.52 -30.58 -35.84
N SER A 73 -22.36 -31.38 -36.49
CA SER A 73 -21.94 -32.65 -37.12
C SER A 73 -20.88 -32.51 -38.20
N ASN A 74 -20.72 -31.32 -38.79
CA ASN A 74 -19.74 -31.01 -39.84
C ASN A 74 -18.72 -29.94 -39.42
N TRP A 75 -18.65 -29.59 -38.13
CA TRP A 75 -17.73 -28.58 -37.60
C TRP A 75 -17.15 -29.00 -36.26
N SER A 76 -15.84 -29.17 -36.21
CA SER A 76 -15.12 -29.49 -34.98
C SER A 76 -13.76 -28.82 -34.91
N ILE A 77 -13.29 -28.59 -33.68
CA ILE A 77 -11.91 -28.20 -33.38
C ILE A 77 -11.27 -29.20 -32.44
N ASP A 78 -9.97 -29.44 -32.62
CA ASP A 78 -9.14 -30.26 -31.74
C ASP A 78 -7.73 -29.67 -31.69
N GLY A 79 -7.14 -29.57 -30.52
CA GLY A 79 -5.79 -29.08 -30.37
C GLY A 79 -5.26 -29.14 -28.95
N THR A 80 -4.01 -28.72 -28.79
CA THR A 80 -3.35 -28.66 -27.48
C THR A 80 -3.13 -27.22 -27.05
N PHE A 81 -3.11 -27.01 -25.74
CA PHE A 81 -2.62 -25.76 -25.17
C PHE A 81 -1.19 -25.95 -24.66
N GLY A 82 -0.41 -24.88 -24.73
CA GLY A 82 0.76 -24.71 -23.87
C GLY A 82 0.35 -24.15 -22.50
N PRO A 83 1.32 -23.90 -21.60
CA PRO A 83 1.04 -23.29 -20.30
C PRO A 83 0.34 -21.95 -20.45
N TRP A 84 -0.78 -21.78 -19.74
CA TRP A 84 -1.48 -20.50 -19.70
C TRP A 84 -0.68 -19.52 -18.84
N ARG A 85 -0.75 -18.24 -19.19
CA ARG A 85 -0.04 -17.17 -18.48
C ARG A 85 -0.94 -15.95 -18.39
N MET A 86 -0.90 -15.20 -17.30
CA MET A 86 -1.48 -13.87 -17.28
C MET A 86 -0.73 -12.95 -18.24
N THR A 87 -1.45 -11.99 -18.83
CA THR A 87 -0.88 -11.04 -19.78
C THR A 87 -1.50 -9.66 -19.62
N ARG A 88 -0.85 -8.69 -20.27
CA ARG A 88 -1.23 -7.28 -20.23
C ARG A 88 -2.50 -6.98 -21.03
N GLY A 89 -3.10 -5.84 -20.75
CA GLY A 89 -4.36 -5.33 -21.29
C GLY A 89 -5.53 -5.37 -20.31
N GLY A 90 -5.36 -5.96 -19.13
CA GLY A 90 -6.36 -5.96 -18.05
C GLY A 90 -6.42 -4.64 -17.29
N SER A 91 -7.43 -4.48 -16.42
CA SER A 91 -7.50 -3.37 -15.47
C SER A 91 -8.53 -3.65 -14.38
N GLY A 92 -8.18 -3.36 -13.13
CA GLY A 92 -9.04 -3.60 -11.98
C GLY A 92 -9.44 -5.06 -11.85
N SER A 93 -10.73 -5.38 -11.90
CA SER A 93 -11.20 -6.78 -11.81
C SER A 93 -11.06 -7.56 -13.13
N ILE A 94 -10.61 -6.93 -14.22
CA ILE A 94 -10.47 -7.55 -15.53
C ILE A 94 -9.05 -8.13 -15.67
N VAL A 95 -8.96 -9.44 -15.82
CA VAL A 95 -7.70 -10.17 -16.00
C VAL A 95 -7.67 -10.81 -17.38
N PHE A 96 -6.54 -10.70 -18.06
CA PHE A 96 -6.30 -11.37 -19.33
C PHE A 96 -5.33 -12.54 -19.16
N LEU A 97 -5.66 -13.65 -19.79
CA LEU A 97 -4.78 -14.82 -19.92
C LEU A 97 -4.38 -14.98 -21.38
N LYS A 98 -3.11 -15.26 -21.62
CA LYS A 98 -2.61 -15.78 -22.90
C LYS A 98 -2.58 -17.30 -22.81
N THR A 99 -3.21 -17.95 -23.78
CA THR A 99 -3.32 -19.40 -23.91
C THR A 99 -2.61 -19.84 -25.19
N PRO A 100 -1.35 -20.29 -25.12
CA PRO A 100 -0.61 -20.76 -26.29
C PRO A 100 -1.30 -21.98 -26.92
N ILE A 101 -1.36 -22.04 -28.24
CA ILE A 101 -1.95 -23.15 -29.02
C ILE A 101 -0.87 -23.64 -30.00
N PRO A 102 0.04 -24.54 -29.57
CA PRO A 102 1.15 -24.98 -30.41
C PRO A 102 0.68 -25.66 -31.69
N ALA A 103 -0.39 -26.46 -31.60
CA ALA A 103 -1.00 -27.12 -32.74
C ALA A 103 -2.51 -27.31 -32.51
N ALA A 104 -3.29 -27.07 -33.56
CA ALA A 104 -4.71 -27.36 -33.61
C ALA A 104 -5.16 -27.69 -35.03
N THR A 105 -6.30 -28.33 -35.13
CA THR A 105 -7.01 -28.62 -36.38
C THR A 105 -8.45 -28.17 -36.26
N MET A 106 -8.97 -27.59 -37.33
CA MET A 106 -10.38 -27.28 -37.49
C MET A 106 -10.89 -28.05 -38.69
N SER A 107 -11.95 -28.84 -38.51
CA SER A 107 -12.69 -29.44 -39.61
C SER A 107 -13.99 -28.68 -39.81
N PHE A 108 -14.27 -28.23 -41.03
CA PHE A 108 -15.52 -27.56 -41.39
C PHE A 108 -15.96 -27.98 -42.79
N ALA A 109 -17.19 -28.49 -42.92
CA ALA A 109 -17.80 -28.90 -44.18
C ALA A 109 -16.93 -29.87 -45.03
N GLY A 110 -16.18 -30.75 -44.36
CA GLY A 110 -15.30 -31.74 -45.00
C GLY A 110 -13.89 -31.24 -45.32
N THR A 111 -13.60 -29.96 -45.09
CA THR A 111 -12.25 -29.38 -45.20
C THR A 111 -11.58 -29.36 -43.83
N THR A 112 -10.30 -29.73 -43.78
CA THR A 112 -9.49 -29.67 -42.55
C THR A 112 -8.38 -28.64 -42.70
N THR A 113 -8.32 -27.72 -41.75
CA THR A 113 -7.34 -26.64 -41.70
C THR A 113 -6.46 -26.79 -40.45
N THR A 114 -5.14 -26.75 -40.66
CA THR A 114 -4.15 -26.87 -39.57
C THR A 114 -3.69 -25.50 -39.09
N ILE A 115 -3.73 -25.31 -37.77
CA ILE A 115 -3.31 -24.10 -37.08
C ILE A 115 -2.06 -24.44 -36.25
N THR A 116 -0.95 -23.71 -36.49
CA THR A 116 0.35 -23.99 -35.87
C THR A 116 0.91 -22.73 -35.23
N GLY A 117 1.36 -22.85 -33.98
CA GLY A 117 1.99 -21.75 -33.24
C GLY A 117 1.05 -20.59 -32.95
N ALA A 118 -0.25 -20.86 -32.80
CA ALA A 118 -1.24 -19.86 -32.46
C ALA A 118 -1.23 -19.52 -30.96
N SER A 119 -1.94 -18.47 -30.58
CA SER A 119 -2.30 -18.19 -29.18
C SER A 119 -3.59 -17.39 -29.11
N ALA A 120 -4.39 -17.61 -28.08
CA ALA A 120 -5.53 -16.75 -27.78
C ALA A 120 -5.21 -15.87 -26.57
N THR A 121 -5.68 -14.62 -26.60
CA THR A 121 -5.81 -13.77 -25.42
C THR A 121 -7.26 -13.79 -25.02
N ILE A 122 -7.53 -14.25 -23.81
CA ILE A 122 -8.86 -14.34 -23.24
C ILE A 122 -8.99 -13.43 -22.03
N GLN A 123 -10.16 -12.83 -21.87
CA GLN A 123 -10.57 -12.17 -20.64
C GLN A 123 -11.29 -13.18 -19.76
N VAL A 124 -10.89 -13.24 -18.49
CA VAL A 124 -11.50 -14.10 -17.47
C VAL A 124 -11.88 -13.24 -16.27
N LYS A 125 -13.04 -13.53 -15.68
CA LYS A 125 -13.41 -12.99 -14.36
C LYS A 125 -12.96 -13.97 -13.28
N LEU A 126 -12.52 -13.43 -12.15
CA LEU A 126 -12.17 -14.24 -10.98
C LEU A 126 -13.24 -14.08 -9.91
N LYS A 127 -13.33 -15.06 -9.02
CA LYS A 127 -14.19 -15.01 -7.84
C LYS A 127 -13.49 -15.62 -6.62
N TYR A 128 -13.85 -15.11 -5.45
CA TYR A 128 -13.49 -15.72 -4.18
C TYR A 128 -14.49 -16.80 -3.80
N LEU A 129 -13.98 -17.96 -3.37
CA LEU A 129 -14.78 -19.13 -2.99
C LEU A 129 -14.36 -19.64 -1.60
N PRO A 130 -15.29 -19.70 -0.61
CA PRO A 130 -16.54 -18.94 -0.47
C PRO A 130 -16.32 -17.59 0.22
N GLN A 131 -17.07 -16.53 -0.10
CA GLN A 131 -17.17 -15.36 0.80
C GLN A 131 -18.17 -15.67 1.91
N PRO A 132 -17.73 -15.88 3.17
CA PRO A 132 -18.63 -16.29 4.24
C PRO A 132 -19.63 -15.18 4.57
N GLU A 133 -20.91 -15.53 4.70
CA GLU A 133 -21.92 -14.65 5.29
C GLU A 133 -21.79 -14.64 6.82
N GLY A 134 -20.75 -14.00 7.35
CA GLY A 134 -20.68 -13.59 8.75
C GLY A 134 -20.68 -14.68 9.83
N GLU A 135 -20.41 -15.94 9.49
CA GLU A 135 -20.23 -17.00 10.49
C GLU A 135 -18.86 -16.87 11.20
N VAL A 136 -18.79 -17.28 12.47
CA VAL A 136 -17.52 -17.35 13.21
C VAL A 136 -16.66 -18.46 12.59
N PRO A 137 -15.39 -18.21 12.24
CA PRO A 137 -14.54 -19.23 11.66
C PRO A 137 -14.44 -20.46 12.56
N SER A 138 -14.52 -21.65 11.94
CA SER A 138 -14.33 -22.93 12.65
C SER A 138 -12.97 -23.04 13.36
N ASN A 139 -11.96 -22.33 12.85
CA ASN A 139 -10.69 -22.09 13.53
C ASN A 139 -10.41 -20.57 13.53
N PRO A 140 -10.62 -19.88 14.67
CA PRO A 140 -10.46 -18.43 14.75
C PRO A 140 -9.07 -17.93 14.34
N SER A 141 -7.98 -18.61 14.69
CA SER A 141 -6.62 -18.16 14.33
C SER A 141 -6.32 -18.31 12.83
N ALA A 142 -6.93 -19.31 12.18
CA ALA A 142 -6.78 -19.54 10.75
C ALA A 142 -7.72 -18.67 9.90
N GLY A 143 -8.85 -18.23 10.45
CA GLY A 143 -9.88 -17.49 9.73
C GLY A 143 -10.59 -18.33 8.66
N ASP A 144 -11.44 -17.67 7.89
CA ASP A 144 -12.16 -18.26 6.76
C ASP A 144 -11.32 -18.14 5.48
N LYS A 145 -10.78 -19.26 5.01
CA LYS A 145 -9.97 -19.28 3.79
C LYS A 145 -10.83 -19.09 2.54
N ASN A 146 -10.55 -18.03 1.80
CA ASN A 146 -11.21 -17.65 0.56
C ASN A 146 -10.24 -17.83 -0.61
N ASN A 147 -10.52 -18.79 -1.49
CA ASN A 147 -9.68 -19.04 -2.66
C ASN A 147 -10.10 -18.14 -3.82
N LEU A 148 -9.16 -17.39 -4.41
CA LEU A 148 -9.39 -16.64 -5.64
C LEU A 148 -9.12 -17.51 -6.86
N SER A 149 -10.15 -17.85 -7.62
CA SER A 149 -10.03 -18.71 -8.81
C SER A 149 -10.81 -18.17 -10.00
N GLY A 150 -10.65 -18.79 -11.17
CA GLY A 150 -11.48 -18.49 -12.34
C GLY A 150 -12.98 -18.67 -12.05
N ASP A 151 -13.79 -17.71 -12.50
CA ASP A 151 -15.24 -17.77 -12.41
C ASP A 151 -15.83 -18.47 -13.64
N ALA A 152 -16.02 -19.79 -13.53
CA ALA A 152 -16.61 -20.60 -14.60
C ALA A 152 -18.12 -20.38 -14.82
N GLN A 153 -18.77 -19.56 -13.99
CA GLN A 153 -20.22 -19.32 -14.12
C GLN A 153 -20.48 -18.16 -15.08
N SER A 154 -21.23 -18.44 -16.14
CA SER A 154 -21.82 -17.39 -16.98
C SER A 154 -22.89 -16.64 -16.19
N ARG A 155 -22.88 -15.31 -16.26
CA ARG A 155 -23.88 -14.48 -15.58
C ARG A 155 -25.03 -14.12 -16.50
N SER A 156 -24.76 -13.97 -17.80
CA SER A 156 -25.74 -13.77 -18.86
C SER A 156 -25.11 -14.01 -20.25
N GLU A 157 -25.89 -13.95 -21.32
CA GLU A 157 -25.35 -13.97 -22.69
C GLU A 157 -24.40 -12.78 -22.96
N ASP A 158 -24.69 -11.61 -22.36
CA ASP A 158 -23.87 -10.41 -22.46
C ASP A 158 -22.67 -10.42 -21.48
N ASP A 159 -22.63 -11.37 -20.55
CA ASP A 159 -21.58 -11.53 -19.54
C ASP A 159 -21.14 -13.00 -19.38
N PRO A 160 -20.47 -13.55 -20.42
CA PRO A 160 -19.96 -14.91 -20.40
C PRO A 160 -18.77 -15.04 -19.45
N ALA A 161 -18.49 -16.28 -19.02
CA ALA A 161 -17.35 -16.58 -18.15
C ALA A 161 -16.00 -16.21 -18.81
N VAL A 162 -15.92 -16.37 -20.14
CA VAL A 162 -14.74 -16.06 -20.94
C VAL A 162 -15.10 -15.26 -22.19
N VAL A 163 -14.35 -14.18 -22.44
CA VAL A 163 -14.40 -13.43 -23.72
C VAL A 163 -13.07 -13.60 -24.45
N VAL A 164 -13.10 -14.06 -25.70
CA VAL A 164 -11.91 -14.13 -26.55
C VAL A 164 -11.61 -12.74 -27.12
N GLN A 165 -10.53 -12.10 -26.65
CA GLN A 165 -10.14 -10.75 -27.05
C GLN A 165 -9.41 -10.74 -28.39
N ARG A 166 -8.53 -11.72 -28.60
CA ARG A 166 -7.72 -11.83 -29.81
C ARG A 166 -7.26 -13.27 -30.00
N ILE A 167 -7.15 -13.68 -31.25
CA ILE A 167 -6.38 -14.87 -31.63
C ILE A 167 -5.24 -14.43 -32.55
N ASP A 168 -4.02 -14.76 -32.16
CA ASP A 168 -2.86 -14.76 -33.04
C ASP A 168 -2.75 -16.14 -33.68
N TYR A 169 -2.82 -16.21 -35.00
CA TYR A 169 -2.80 -17.47 -35.74
C TYR A 169 -1.39 -17.93 -36.12
N GLY A 170 -0.34 -17.26 -35.60
CA GLY A 170 1.04 -17.64 -35.83
C GLY A 170 1.41 -17.61 -37.31
N SER A 171 2.01 -18.70 -37.80
CA SER A 171 2.42 -18.84 -39.20
C SER A 171 1.33 -19.40 -40.11
N SER A 172 0.16 -19.77 -39.56
CA SER A 172 -0.92 -20.37 -40.33
C SER A 172 -1.58 -19.38 -41.28
N LYS A 173 -1.67 -19.76 -42.55
CA LYS A 173 -2.41 -19.02 -43.57
C LYS A 173 -3.86 -19.51 -43.56
N ILE A 174 -4.71 -18.79 -42.85
CA ILE A 174 -6.15 -19.05 -42.78
C ILE A 174 -6.93 -17.82 -43.23
N ASP A 175 -8.07 -18.04 -43.88
CA ASP A 175 -8.92 -16.97 -44.39
C ASP A 175 -9.81 -16.34 -43.29
N ALA A 176 -10.58 -15.30 -43.64
CA ALA A 176 -11.41 -14.58 -42.68
C ALA A 176 -12.58 -15.41 -42.13
N MET A 177 -13.15 -16.31 -42.94
CA MET A 177 -14.24 -17.18 -42.52
C MET A 177 -13.71 -18.25 -41.55
N GLU A 178 -12.57 -18.85 -41.86
CA GLU A 178 -11.90 -19.82 -41.00
C GLU A 178 -11.51 -19.20 -39.65
N LYS A 179 -11.04 -17.94 -39.64
CA LYS A 179 -10.77 -17.18 -38.41
C LYS A 179 -12.03 -17.01 -37.56
N ALA A 180 -13.15 -16.63 -38.17
CA ALA A 180 -14.41 -16.42 -37.47
C ALA A 180 -14.95 -17.72 -36.88
N LEU A 181 -14.89 -18.82 -37.66
CA LEU A 181 -15.27 -20.15 -37.21
C LEU A 181 -14.39 -20.60 -36.05
N PHE A 182 -13.06 -20.58 -36.18
CA PHE A 182 -12.16 -21.01 -35.11
C PHE A 182 -12.37 -20.19 -33.82
N GLN A 183 -12.51 -18.87 -33.94
CA GLN A 183 -12.76 -17.99 -32.80
C GLN A 183 -14.09 -18.34 -32.09
N SER A 184 -15.15 -18.61 -32.84
CA SER A 184 -16.44 -19.02 -32.27
C SER A 184 -16.35 -20.36 -31.55
N ALA A 185 -15.73 -21.37 -32.17
CA ALA A 185 -15.57 -22.70 -31.58
C ALA A 185 -14.75 -22.68 -30.30
N ILE A 186 -13.61 -21.97 -30.30
CA ILE A 186 -12.74 -21.92 -29.12
C ILE A 186 -13.38 -21.11 -27.99
N ALA A 187 -14.12 -20.04 -28.31
CA ALA A 187 -14.90 -19.29 -27.32
C ALA A 187 -15.96 -20.16 -26.65
N ALA A 188 -16.67 -20.99 -27.43
CA ALA A 188 -17.62 -21.95 -26.90
C ALA A 188 -16.93 -22.99 -25.98
N TRP A 189 -15.77 -23.51 -26.40
CA TRP A 189 -15.00 -24.43 -25.57
C TRP A 189 -14.59 -23.81 -24.24
N TYR A 190 -14.06 -22.57 -24.24
CA TYR A 190 -13.67 -21.88 -23.00
C TYR A 190 -14.84 -21.73 -22.04
N ASN A 191 -16.00 -21.28 -22.53
CA ASN A 191 -17.17 -21.07 -21.67
C ASN A 191 -17.74 -22.37 -21.10
N GLN A 192 -17.51 -23.51 -21.75
CA GLN A 192 -17.91 -24.82 -21.25
C GLN A 192 -16.87 -25.48 -20.33
N ASN A 193 -15.58 -25.08 -20.45
CA ASN A 193 -14.47 -25.82 -19.86
C ASN A 193 -13.56 -24.97 -18.95
N LEU A 194 -13.89 -23.70 -18.68
CA LEU A 194 -13.07 -22.86 -17.79
C LEU A 194 -12.90 -23.50 -16.40
N GLY A 195 -13.88 -24.29 -15.93
CA GLY A 195 -13.78 -25.03 -14.67
C GLY A 195 -12.63 -26.05 -14.60
N GLN A 196 -12.03 -26.42 -15.74
CA GLN A 196 -10.81 -27.25 -15.77
C GLN A 196 -9.55 -26.46 -15.37
N PHE A 197 -9.59 -25.13 -15.47
CA PHE A 197 -8.52 -24.25 -15.00
C PHE A 197 -8.67 -24.01 -13.50
N THR A 198 -8.01 -24.85 -12.70
CA THR A 198 -8.16 -24.90 -11.24
C THR A 198 -7.11 -24.09 -10.47
N TYR A 199 -6.43 -23.17 -11.16
CA TYR A 199 -5.43 -22.31 -10.52
C TYR A 199 -6.08 -21.39 -9.48
N VAL A 200 -5.51 -21.40 -8.28
CA VAL A 200 -5.83 -20.46 -7.21
C VAL A 200 -4.80 -19.34 -7.28
N PHE A 201 -5.22 -18.11 -7.53
CA PHE A 201 -4.34 -16.95 -7.68
C PHE A 201 -3.84 -16.40 -6.34
N ALA A 202 -4.67 -16.50 -5.31
CA ALA A 202 -4.38 -16.14 -3.93
C ALA A 202 -5.38 -16.83 -3.00
N VAL A 203 -4.99 -17.06 -1.75
CA VAL A 203 -5.91 -17.43 -0.68
C VAL A 203 -5.91 -16.30 0.34
N VAL A 204 -7.09 -15.82 0.74
CA VAL A 204 -7.23 -14.79 1.76
C VAL A 204 -7.99 -15.33 2.96
N ALA A 205 -7.40 -15.28 4.14
CA ALA A 205 -8.04 -15.68 5.39
C ALA A 205 -8.78 -14.49 6.02
N LEU A 206 -10.11 -14.53 5.99
CA LEU A 206 -10.98 -13.50 6.55
C LEU A 206 -11.33 -13.79 8.02
N ASN A 207 -11.70 -12.74 8.75
CA ASN A 207 -12.23 -12.82 10.12
C ASN A 207 -11.33 -13.55 11.13
N ARG A 208 -10.02 -13.60 10.86
CA ARG A 208 -9.08 -14.25 11.77
C ARG A 208 -8.94 -13.47 13.07
N VAL A 209 -8.73 -14.20 14.15
CA VAL A 209 -8.19 -13.66 15.40
C VAL A 209 -6.68 -13.64 15.26
N SER A 210 -6.09 -12.45 15.41
CA SER A 210 -4.64 -12.25 15.35
C SER A 210 -3.96 -12.95 16.52
N ASP A 211 -2.80 -13.55 16.28
CA ASP A 211 -2.01 -14.18 17.34
C ASP A 211 -1.39 -13.12 18.28
N SER A 212 -1.38 -11.88 17.82
CA SER A 212 -0.91 -10.68 18.52
C SER A 212 -2.04 -9.66 18.63
N PRO A 213 -2.82 -9.62 19.73
CA PRO A 213 -4.05 -8.83 19.83
C PRO A 213 -3.91 -7.34 19.46
N GLN A 214 -2.74 -6.74 19.68
CA GLN A 214 -2.42 -5.37 19.28
C GLN A 214 -2.44 -5.12 17.76
N PHE A 215 -2.43 -6.19 16.95
CA PHE A 215 -2.49 -6.18 15.49
C PHE A 215 -3.81 -6.74 14.95
N GLN A 216 -4.82 -6.96 15.80
CA GLN A 216 -6.15 -7.41 15.35
C GLN A 216 -6.78 -6.50 14.28
N TRP A 217 -6.46 -5.20 14.32
CA TRP A 217 -6.93 -4.23 13.32
C TRP A 217 -6.35 -4.47 11.91
N LEU A 218 -5.32 -5.33 11.76
CA LEU A 218 -4.78 -5.77 10.47
C LEU A 218 -5.53 -6.98 9.88
N ALA A 219 -6.37 -7.67 10.66
CA ALA A 219 -7.10 -8.83 10.18
C ALA A 219 -8.19 -8.41 9.17
N PRO A 220 -8.19 -8.96 7.94
CA PRO A 220 -9.18 -8.59 6.94
C PRO A 220 -10.54 -9.23 7.25
N THR A 221 -11.61 -8.47 7.01
CA THR A 221 -13.01 -8.94 7.11
C THR A 221 -13.69 -9.05 5.76
N TYR A 222 -13.09 -8.45 4.72
CA TYR A 222 -13.55 -8.54 3.34
C TYR A 222 -12.35 -8.51 2.39
N THR A 223 -12.48 -9.14 1.23
CA THR A 223 -11.44 -9.12 0.20
C THR A 223 -11.99 -8.96 -1.22
N SER A 224 -11.17 -8.34 -2.06
CA SER A 224 -11.33 -8.23 -3.50
C SER A 224 -9.95 -8.34 -4.17
N TYR A 225 -9.89 -8.20 -5.48
CA TYR A 225 -8.63 -8.27 -6.22
C TYR A 225 -8.55 -7.16 -7.26
N ALA A 226 -7.32 -6.81 -7.64
CA ALA A 226 -7.08 -5.87 -8.71
C ALA A 226 -5.86 -6.26 -9.54
N TYR A 227 -5.92 -5.85 -10.79
CA TYR A 227 -4.85 -5.92 -11.75
C TYR A 227 -4.45 -4.51 -12.19
N TYR A 228 -3.14 -4.26 -12.21
CA TYR A 228 -2.54 -3.04 -12.73
C TYR A 228 -1.70 -3.38 -13.96
N ASP A 229 -1.99 -2.72 -15.08
CA ASP A 229 -1.39 -3.09 -16.36
C ASP A 229 0.03 -2.59 -16.59
N GLY A 230 0.57 -1.76 -15.69
CA GLY A 230 1.85 -1.09 -15.94
C GLY A 230 1.75 0.11 -16.86
N SER A 231 2.87 0.84 -16.97
CA SER A 231 2.96 1.99 -17.88
C SER A 231 2.96 1.52 -19.34
N SER A 232 2.38 2.32 -20.24
CA SER A 232 2.51 2.10 -21.69
C SER A 232 3.94 2.29 -22.19
N THR A 233 4.79 2.98 -21.42
CA THR A 233 6.21 3.24 -21.75
C THR A 233 7.14 2.10 -21.34
N ASP A 234 6.69 1.17 -20.50
CA ASP A 234 7.44 -0.02 -20.11
C ASP A 234 6.61 -1.25 -20.51
N PRO A 235 6.92 -1.91 -21.66
CA PRO A 235 6.17 -3.04 -22.15
C PRO A 235 6.36 -4.34 -21.34
N SER A 236 7.26 -4.36 -20.35
CA SER A 236 7.62 -5.59 -19.61
C SER A 236 6.46 -6.16 -18.78
N GLU A 237 6.49 -7.47 -18.54
CA GLU A 237 5.56 -8.12 -17.59
C GLU A 237 5.78 -7.60 -16.16
N ASP A 238 7.02 -7.24 -15.82
CA ASP A 238 7.36 -6.69 -14.51
C ASP A 238 6.75 -5.32 -14.25
N ALA A 239 6.36 -4.55 -15.28
CA ALA A 239 5.65 -3.30 -15.09
C ALA A 239 4.21 -3.50 -14.57
N ALA A 240 3.64 -4.69 -14.75
CA ALA A 240 2.28 -5.04 -14.35
C ALA A 240 2.25 -5.80 -13.02
N TYR A 241 1.17 -5.60 -12.26
CA TYR A 241 0.99 -6.18 -10.93
C TYR A 241 -0.40 -6.80 -10.78
N PHE A 242 -0.48 -7.83 -9.96
CA PHE A 242 -1.73 -8.40 -9.48
C PHE A 242 -1.76 -8.30 -7.96
N GLY A 243 -2.93 -8.06 -7.38
CA GLY A 243 -3.02 -7.88 -5.95
C GLY A 243 -4.35 -8.26 -5.32
N ALA A 244 -4.26 -8.60 -4.05
CA ALA A 244 -5.40 -8.77 -3.15
C ALA A 244 -5.63 -7.46 -2.40
N LEU A 245 -6.90 -7.04 -2.35
CA LEU A 245 -7.38 -5.85 -1.67
C LEU A 245 -8.20 -6.29 -0.46
N THR A 246 -8.07 -5.62 0.68
CA THR A 246 -8.85 -5.99 1.87
C THR A 246 -9.41 -4.79 2.64
N MET A 247 -10.53 -5.04 3.31
CA MET A 247 -11.13 -4.14 4.30
C MET A 247 -11.06 -4.78 5.67
N ASN A 248 -10.94 -3.95 6.71
CA ASN A 248 -10.70 -4.37 8.08
C ASN A 248 -11.79 -3.75 8.96
N GLY A 249 -12.95 -4.43 9.04
CA GLY A 249 -14.11 -3.98 9.80
C GLY A 249 -14.96 -2.91 9.11
N ARG A 250 -14.86 -2.75 7.78
CA ARG A 250 -15.62 -1.78 6.99
C ARG A 250 -16.21 -2.41 5.73
N ASP A 251 -17.30 -1.81 5.27
CA ASP A 251 -17.97 -2.16 4.02
C ASP A 251 -17.20 -1.58 2.81
N PRO A 252 -16.89 -2.38 1.77
CA PRO A 252 -16.27 -1.93 0.52
C PRO A 252 -17.19 -1.16 -0.45
N VAL A 253 -18.47 -0.94 -0.13
CA VAL A 253 -19.43 -0.27 -1.02
C VAL A 253 -18.88 1.04 -1.59
N GLY A 254 -18.93 1.14 -2.92
CA GLY A 254 -18.48 2.32 -3.68
C GLY A 254 -16.98 2.34 -4.01
N LEU A 255 -16.18 1.38 -3.52
CA LEU A 255 -14.77 1.29 -3.86
C LEU A 255 -14.55 0.62 -5.22
N ALA A 256 -13.61 1.16 -5.99
CA ALA A 256 -13.14 0.53 -7.21
C ALA A 256 -12.06 -0.51 -6.88
N ASN A 257 -12.05 -1.61 -7.63
CA ASN A 257 -10.94 -2.57 -7.61
C ASN A 257 -9.75 -1.96 -8.35
N GLN A 258 -8.86 -1.25 -7.66
CA GLN A 258 -7.69 -0.62 -8.25
C GLN A 258 -6.48 -0.70 -7.33
N LEU A 259 -5.30 -0.74 -7.95
CA LEU A 259 -4.01 -0.61 -7.27
C LEU A 259 -3.35 0.69 -7.75
N PRO A 260 -2.64 1.41 -6.88
CA PRO A 260 -1.88 2.59 -7.31
C PRO A 260 -0.72 2.15 -8.21
N ALA A 261 -0.35 3.01 -9.16
CA ALA A 261 0.77 2.75 -10.08
C ALA A 261 2.11 2.52 -9.37
N SER A 262 2.26 3.09 -8.17
CA SER A 262 3.44 3.00 -7.30
C SER A 262 3.31 1.91 -6.20
N ALA A 263 2.33 0.99 -6.32
CA ALA A 263 2.09 -0.08 -5.34
C ALA A 263 3.33 -0.92 -5.04
N ILE A 264 4.13 -1.25 -6.06
CA ILE A 264 5.39 -1.99 -5.90
C ILE A 264 6.56 -1.07 -6.30
N PRO A 265 7.44 -0.68 -5.37
CA PRO A 265 8.61 0.12 -5.68
C PRO A 265 9.53 -0.55 -6.71
N ALA A 266 10.25 0.27 -7.48
CA ALA A 266 11.22 -0.24 -8.46
C ALA A 266 12.23 -1.18 -7.81
N GLY A 267 12.52 -2.31 -8.47
CA GLY A 267 13.44 -3.34 -7.99
C GLY A 267 12.91 -4.29 -6.92
N GLN A 268 11.64 -4.16 -6.50
CA GLN A 268 10.98 -5.07 -5.56
C GLN A 268 10.01 -6.00 -6.27
N GLY A 269 9.90 -7.26 -5.89
CA GLY A 269 8.98 -8.23 -6.50
C GLY A 269 7.55 -8.18 -5.95
N ALA A 270 7.38 -7.69 -4.73
CA ALA A 270 6.10 -7.61 -4.05
C ALA A 270 6.05 -6.45 -3.05
N ALA A 271 4.84 -6.06 -2.67
CA ALA A 271 4.61 -5.05 -1.64
C ALA A 271 3.31 -5.29 -0.88
N MET A 272 3.28 -4.81 0.36
CA MET A 272 2.11 -4.71 1.22
C MET A 272 1.95 -3.25 1.63
N LEU A 273 0.72 -2.75 1.48
CA LEU A 273 0.35 -1.37 1.74
C LEU A 273 -0.65 -1.35 2.88
N ILE A 274 -0.39 -0.53 3.90
CA ILE A 274 -1.37 -0.19 4.94
C ILE A 274 -1.86 1.22 4.65
N GLY A 275 -3.15 1.37 4.39
CA GLY A 275 -3.76 2.66 4.03
C GLY A 275 -3.60 3.71 5.12
N MET A 276 -3.50 4.98 4.72
CA MET A 276 -3.27 6.10 5.66
C MET A 276 -4.31 6.21 6.75
N ARG A 277 -5.56 5.78 6.51
CA ARG A 277 -6.58 5.70 7.55
C ARG A 277 -6.16 4.81 8.72
N LEU A 278 -5.85 3.54 8.43
CA LEU A 278 -5.40 2.59 9.46
C LEU A 278 -4.11 3.04 10.12
N TYR A 279 -3.16 3.56 9.33
CA TYR A 279 -1.90 4.10 9.84
C TYR A 279 -2.14 5.26 10.82
N MET A 280 -3.00 6.22 10.47
CA MET A 280 -3.30 7.37 11.31
C MET A 280 -4.06 6.99 12.58
N GLU A 281 -5.09 6.14 12.46
CA GLU A 281 -5.94 5.70 13.58
C GLU A 281 -5.19 4.81 14.58
N ASN A 282 -4.42 3.84 14.10
CA ASN A 282 -3.85 2.79 14.94
C ASN A 282 -2.39 3.03 15.32
N MET A 283 -1.70 3.96 14.66
CA MET A 283 -0.27 4.23 14.91
C MET A 283 0.01 5.69 15.22
N VAL A 284 -0.38 6.61 14.33
CA VAL A 284 -0.01 8.03 14.45
C VAL A 284 -0.72 8.71 15.59
N LEU A 285 -2.05 8.65 15.64
CA LEU A 285 -2.84 9.32 16.67
C LEU A 285 -2.48 8.82 18.08
N PRO A 286 -2.43 7.49 18.35
CA PRO A 286 -1.98 6.99 19.66
C PRO A 286 -0.53 7.40 19.97
N GLY A 287 0.34 7.42 18.97
CA GLY A 287 1.74 7.83 19.13
C GLY A 287 1.89 9.31 19.50
N VAL A 288 1.12 10.18 18.86
CA VAL A 288 1.05 11.61 19.19
C VAL A 288 0.51 11.79 20.61
N GLN A 289 -0.63 11.20 20.94
CA GLN A 289 -1.24 11.30 22.28
C GLN A 289 -0.29 10.83 23.38
N ALA A 290 0.44 9.75 23.16
CA ALA A 290 1.32 9.19 24.18
C ALA A 290 2.69 9.91 24.27
N ALA A 291 3.09 10.67 23.25
CA ALA A 291 4.36 11.40 23.23
C ALA A 291 4.33 12.73 23.99
N PHE A 292 3.15 13.34 24.17
CA PHE A 292 2.97 14.60 24.91
C PHE A 292 2.49 14.35 26.34
N PRO A 293 3.35 14.53 27.36
CA PRO A 293 2.98 14.34 28.76
C PRO A 293 1.85 15.29 29.18
N GLY A 294 0.86 14.76 29.90
CA GLY A 294 -0.29 15.54 30.35
C GLY A 294 -1.38 15.75 29.29
N SER A 295 -1.16 15.28 28.06
CA SER A 295 -2.23 15.27 27.06
C SER A 295 -3.24 14.14 27.30
N SER A 296 -4.42 14.33 26.72
CA SER A 296 -5.57 13.45 26.76
C SER A 296 -5.98 13.06 25.34
N VAL A 297 -6.80 12.01 25.21
CA VAL A 297 -7.24 11.51 23.90
C VAL A 297 -8.01 12.54 23.08
N THR A 298 -8.60 13.56 23.73
CA THR A 298 -9.35 14.63 23.08
C THR A 298 -8.48 15.80 22.61
N ASP A 299 -7.19 15.81 22.94
CA ASP A 299 -6.29 16.92 22.58
C ASP A 299 -5.83 16.84 21.14
N PHE A 300 -5.94 15.67 20.52
CA PHE A 300 -5.57 15.45 19.14
C PHE A 300 -6.72 14.83 18.37
N LYS A 301 -6.88 15.25 17.11
CA LYS A 301 -7.88 14.70 16.19
C LYS A 301 -7.24 14.38 14.86
N ILE A 302 -7.76 13.37 14.20
CA ILE A 302 -7.44 13.08 12.80
C ILE A 302 -8.17 14.09 11.91
N GLY A 303 -7.44 14.66 10.95
CA GLY A 303 -7.92 15.63 9.99
C GLY A 303 -7.62 15.24 8.54
N ASN A 304 -8.04 16.11 7.62
CA ASN A 304 -7.72 16.03 6.19
C ASN A 304 -7.95 14.64 5.58
N ALA A 305 -9.15 14.07 5.74
CA ALA A 305 -9.51 12.75 5.21
C ALA A 305 -8.54 11.62 5.65
N ASN A 306 -8.16 11.61 6.94
CA ASN A 306 -7.28 10.62 7.55
C ASN A 306 -5.83 10.66 7.07
N THR A 307 -5.30 11.86 6.87
CA THR A 307 -3.90 12.05 6.44
C THR A 307 -3.11 13.02 7.31
N SER A 308 -3.75 13.57 8.36
CA SER A 308 -3.08 14.40 9.35
C SER A 308 -3.62 14.16 10.75
N VAL A 309 -2.81 14.49 11.76
CA VAL A 309 -3.19 14.62 13.16
C VAL A 309 -2.95 16.07 13.57
N GLN A 310 -3.94 16.68 14.20
CA GLN A 310 -3.91 18.08 14.59
C GLN A 310 -4.27 18.26 16.06
N LEU A 311 -3.68 19.27 16.68
CA LEU A 311 -4.05 19.74 18.00
C LEU A 311 -5.48 20.31 17.95
N ALA A 312 -6.34 19.85 18.85
CA ALA A 312 -7.74 20.25 18.93
C ALA A 312 -7.96 21.47 19.83
N ARG A 313 -7.05 21.71 20.79
CA ARG A 313 -7.06 22.81 21.74
C ARG A 313 -5.65 23.07 22.26
N ASN A 314 -5.42 24.26 22.81
CA ASN A 314 -4.15 24.58 23.45
C ASN A 314 -3.77 23.52 24.50
N LEU A 315 -2.49 23.15 24.50
CA LEU A 315 -1.95 22.11 25.38
C LEU A 315 -0.75 22.65 26.17
N ASP A 316 -0.87 22.63 27.49
CA ASP A 316 0.25 22.95 28.37
C ASP A 316 1.38 21.93 28.19
N MET A 317 2.60 22.40 27.93
CA MET A 317 3.77 21.55 27.75
C MET A 317 4.50 21.32 29.07
N GLU A 318 5.54 20.48 29.07
CA GLU A 318 6.43 20.41 30.24
C GLU A 318 7.13 21.75 30.49
N LYS A 319 7.28 22.12 31.77
CA LYS A 319 8.02 23.32 32.16
C LYS A 319 9.47 23.23 31.67
N ILE A 320 9.97 24.35 31.16
CA ILE A 320 11.36 24.49 30.73
C ILE A 320 12.12 25.39 31.70
N LYS A 321 13.33 24.98 32.09
CA LYS A 321 14.20 25.77 32.96
C LYS A 321 15.26 26.47 32.11
N VAL A 322 15.30 27.79 32.16
CA VAL A 322 16.34 28.61 31.51
C VAL A 322 16.96 29.51 32.57
N GLY A 323 18.25 29.29 32.83
CA GLY A 323 18.91 29.86 34.01
C GLY A 323 18.26 29.37 35.31
N LEU A 324 17.78 30.30 36.13
CA LEU A 324 17.12 30.01 37.40
C LEU A 324 15.59 30.02 37.33
N VAL A 325 15.01 30.36 36.17
CA VAL A 325 13.56 30.57 35.99
C VAL A 325 12.94 29.39 35.25
N TRP A 326 11.73 29.01 35.70
CA TRP A 326 10.89 28.03 35.02
C TRP A 326 9.82 28.75 34.20
N TYR A 327 9.73 28.39 32.93
CA TYR A 327 8.70 28.86 32.02
C TYR A 327 7.74 27.70 31.73
N GLN A 328 6.47 28.02 31.52
CA GLN A 328 5.40 27.07 31.23
C GLN A 328 4.95 27.30 29.77
N PRO A 329 5.50 26.57 28.79
CA PRO A 329 5.09 26.72 27.40
C PRO A 329 3.68 26.15 27.18
N THR A 330 3.01 26.70 26.19
CA THR A 330 1.70 26.22 25.70
C THR A 330 1.80 25.96 24.20
N ALA A 331 1.46 24.77 23.75
CA ALA A 331 1.27 24.50 22.33
C ALA A 331 -0.07 25.10 21.90
N GLU A 332 -0.02 26.09 21.01
CA GLU A 332 -1.21 26.70 20.40
C GLU A 332 -1.59 26.01 19.09
N ASP A 333 -0.60 25.45 18.38
CA ASP A 333 -0.80 24.69 17.16
C ASP A 333 0.20 23.54 17.09
N PHE A 334 -0.28 22.39 16.62
CA PHE A 334 0.54 21.26 16.22
C PHE A 334 -0.19 20.51 15.11
N THR A 335 0.50 20.28 14.00
CA THR A 335 0.05 19.44 12.90
C THR A 335 1.14 18.44 12.55
N LEU A 336 0.78 17.16 12.49
CA LEU A 336 1.56 16.10 11.84
C LEU A 336 0.81 15.65 10.60
N GLN A 337 1.49 15.54 9.47
CA GLN A 337 0.92 15.00 8.22
C GLN A 337 1.93 14.11 7.51
N VAL A 338 1.44 13.26 6.61
CA VAL A 338 2.27 12.49 5.69
C VAL A 338 2.07 13.04 4.28
N ILE A 339 3.17 13.41 3.62
CA ILE A 339 3.17 13.83 2.21
C ILE A 339 4.27 13.07 1.48
N GLY A 340 3.89 12.27 0.49
CA GLY A 340 4.78 11.31 -0.16
C GLY A 340 5.43 10.40 0.88
N ASP A 341 6.75 10.48 0.96
CA ASP A 341 7.58 9.70 1.87
C ASP A 341 7.91 10.35 3.22
N GLU A 342 7.38 11.54 3.48
CA GLU A 342 7.82 12.37 4.60
C GLU A 342 6.72 12.55 5.66
N ILE A 343 7.08 12.28 6.91
CA ILE A 343 6.38 12.75 8.09
C ILE A 343 6.78 14.21 8.28
N GLN A 344 5.82 15.11 8.14
CA GLN A 344 6.00 16.54 8.32
C GLN A 344 5.29 16.99 9.58
N THR A 345 5.97 17.77 10.41
CA THR A 345 5.35 18.42 11.57
C THR A 345 5.48 19.92 11.49
N ARG A 346 4.46 20.64 11.93
CA ARG A 346 4.51 22.07 12.23
C ARG A 346 3.97 22.30 13.62
N SER A 347 4.58 23.20 14.38
CA SER A 347 4.05 23.63 15.67
C SER A 347 4.27 25.11 15.93
N LYS A 348 3.33 25.70 16.69
CA LYS A 348 3.42 27.05 17.24
C LYS A 348 3.30 26.96 18.75
N ILE A 349 4.34 27.38 19.45
CA ILE A 349 4.41 27.34 20.91
C ILE A 349 4.49 28.75 21.46
N HIS A 350 3.63 29.05 22.42
CA HIS A 350 3.64 30.27 23.22
C HIS A 350 4.42 30.03 24.51
N VAL A 351 5.32 30.94 24.85
CA VAL A 351 6.09 30.94 26.09
C VAL A 351 5.93 32.28 26.79
N PRO A 352 5.17 32.37 27.89
CA PRO A 352 5.06 33.60 28.66
C PRO A 352 6.40 33.88 29.35
N ILE A 353 7.05 35.01 29.02
CA ILE A 353 8.39 35.34 29.53
C ILE A 353 8.29 36.09 30.85
N SER A 354 7.46 37.12 30.88
CA SER A 354 7.15 37.94 32.06
C SER A 354 5.85 38.71 31.81
N PRO A 355 5.24 39.36 32.82
CA PRO A 355 4.03 40.16 32.59
C PRO A 355 4.23 41.19 31.45
N GLY A 356 3.42 41.05 30.41
CA GLY A 356 3.47 41.91 29.22
C GLY A 356 4.58 41.60 28.20
N ILE A 357 5.25 40.45 28.31
CA ILE A 357 6.21 39.94 27.30
C ILE A 357 5.94 38.46 27.04
N ASP A 358 5.68 38.14 25.77
CA ASP A 358 5.43 36.77 25.31
C ASP A 358 6.38 36.43 24.18
N ALA A 359 6.88 35.19 24.18
CA ALA A 359 7.66 34.65 23.07
C ALA A 359 6.84 33.58 22.33
N TYR A 360 7.05 33.49 21.04
CA TYR A 360 6.45 32.49 20.17
C TYR A 360 7.54 31.77 19.41
N VAL A 361 7.43 30.46 19.33
CA VAL A 361 8.37 29.58 18.63
C VAL A 361 7.60 28.80 17.58
N LEU A 362 8.06 28.90 16.34
CA LEU A 362 7.57 28.09 15.24
C LEU A 362 8.64 27.07 14.86
N THR A 363 8.24 25.81 14.76
CA THR A 363 9.15 24.76 14.27
C THR A 363 8.48 23.91 13.22
N GLU A 364 9.27 23.57 12.20
CA GLU A 364 8.91 22.58 11.19
C GLU A 364 9.97 21.47 11.19
N SER A 365 9.55 20.21 11.09
CA SER A 365 10.46 19.08 11.03
C SER A 365 10.00 18.03 10.03
N TYR A 366 10.95 17.23 9.56
CA TYR A 366 10.80 16.43 8.36
C TYR A 366 11.57 15.12 8.49
N TYR A 367 10.84 14.02 8.54
CA TYR A 367 11.41 12.69 8.76
C TYR A 367 10.92 11.69 7.73
N ARG A 368 11.79 10.73 7.38
CA ARG A 368 11.46 9.52 6.64
C ARG A 368 11.64 8.31 7.55
N ILE A 369 10.85 7.27 7.33
CA ILE A 369 11.13 5.96 7.89
C ILE A 369 12.02 5.16 6.94
N GLN A 370 12.76 4.21 7.49
CA GLN A 370 13.60 3.30 6.71
C GLN A 370 13.68 1.93 7.38
N LEU A 371 13.94 0.89 6.59
CA LEU A 371 14.26 -0.43 7.13
C LEU A 371 15.67 -0.43 7.71
N VAL A 372 15.84 -0.99 8.91
CA VAL A 372 17.12 -1.08 9.59
C VAL A 372 17.38 -2.53 10.00
N THR A 373 18.53 -3.05 9.63
CA THR A 373 19.03 -4.34 10.11
C THR A 373 19.76 -4.15 11.43
N LYS A 374 19.43 -4.97 12.42
CA LYS A 374 20.02 -4.98 13.76
C LYS A 374 21.27 -5.86 13.79
N ASP A 375 22.07 -5.72 14.85
CA ASP A 375 23.30 -6.50 15.04
C ASP A 375 23.04 -8.02 15.12
N ASP A 376 21.83 -8.43 15.55
CA ASP A 376 21.38 -9.83 15.61
C ASP A 376 20.82 -10.36 14.27
N GLY A 377 20.89 -9.56 13.21
CA GLY A 377 20.36 -9.90 11.88
C GLY A 377 18.85 -9.71 11.71
N THR A 378 18.11 -9.42 12.79
CA THR A 378 16.68 -9.10 12.70
C THR A 378 16.47 -7.69 12.14
N GLN A 379 15.28 -7.40 11.62
CA GLN A 379 14.94 -6.09 11.06
C GLN A 379 13.98 -5.32 11.97
N THR A 380 14.09 -4.00 11.94
CA THR A 380 13.19 -3.02 12.58
C THR A 380 13.00 -1.80 11.67
N ILE A 381 12.11 -0.89 12.06
CA ILE A 381 11.92 0.39 11.37
C ILE A 381 12.74 1.45 12.11
N GLY A 382 13.53 2.21 11.37
CA GLY A 382 14.23 3.41 11.83
C GLY A 382 13.71 4.66 11.16
N TRP A 383 14.37 5.79 11.46
CA TRP A 383 14.05 7.08 10.90
C TRP A 383 15.32 7.82 10.47
N VAL A 384 15.14 8.80 9.58
CA VAL A 384 16.17 9.76 9.17
C VAL A 384 15.55 11.13 8.96
N GLU A 385 16.25 12.19 9.33
CA GLU A 385 15.85 13.55 8.98
C GLU A 385 15.98 13.72 7.47
N SER A 386 14.88 14.02 6.78
CA SER A 386 14.87 14.14 5.32
C SER A 386 15.39 15.50 4.86
N ARG A 387 15.25 16.53 5.70
CA ARG A 387 15.77 17.88 5.49
C ARG A 387 15.87 18.63 6.82
N PRO A 388 16.75 19.65 6.92
CA PRO A 388 16.93 20.40 8.17
C PRO A 388 15.63 20.98 8.71
N ALA A 389 15.39 20.80 10.01
CA ALA A 389 14.31 21.46 10.72
C ALA A 389 14.36 22.99 10.58
N LYS A 390 13.22 23.62 10.30
CA LYS A 390 13.09 25.08 10.27
C LYS A 390 12.64 25.58 11.63
N ARG A 391 13.21 26.70 12.06
CA ARG A 391 12.93 27.32 13.35
C ARG A 391 12.80 28.80 13.15
N ASP A 392 11.73 29.37 13.68
CA ASP A 392 11.54 30.80 13.75
C ASP A 392 11.04 31.16 15.14
N HIS A 393 11.29 32.38 15.58
CA HIS A 393 10.75 32.89 16.83
C HIS A 393 10.55 34.38 16.77
N TYR A 394 9.50 34.85 17.43
CA TYR A 394 9.24 36.26 17.61
C TYR A 394 8.74 36.50 19.03
N TYR A 395 8.67 37.77 19.44
CA TYR A 395 8.09 38.14 20.72
C TYR A 395 7.11 39.29 20.54
N THR A 396 6.15 39.37 21.45
CA THR A 396 5.24 40.50 21.59
C THR A 396 5.47 41.16 22.93
N LYS A 397 5.14 42.46 22.99
CA LYS A 397 5.22 43.22 24.24
C LYS A 397 4.04 44.16 24.37
N GLU A 398 3.64 44.40 25.60
CA GLU A 398 2.69 45.45 25.91
C GLU A 398 3.32 46.85 25.76
N THR A 399 2.49 47.86 25.50
CA THR A 399 2.96 49.23 25.26
C THR A 399 3.71 49.80 26.47
N TRP A 400 3.30 49.42 27.69
CA TRP A 400 3.89 49.89 28.95
C TRP A 400 5.23 49.24 29.29
N VAL A 401 5.65 48.19 28.56
CA VAL A 401 6.89 47.47 28.82
C VAL A 401 8.06 48.08 28.05
N VAL A 402 9.15 48.40 28.76
CA VAL A 402 10.44 48.78 28.19
C VAL A 402 11.35 47.56 28.18
N ILE A 403 11.87 47.20 26.99
CA ILE A 403 12.77 46.05 26.81
C ILE A 403 14.20 46.55 26.66
N THR A 404 15.12 45.97 27.44
CA THR A 404 16.56 46.19 27.33
C THR A 404 17.21 45.09 26.48
N GLU A 405 18.44 45.31 26.01
CA GLU A 405 19.21 44.28 25.29
C GLU A 405 19.36 42.97 26.11
N VAL A 406 19.48 43.09 27.44
CA VAL A 406 19.53 41.93 28.35
C VAL A 406 18.23 41.12 28.28
N ILE A 407 17.07 41.78 28.24
CA ILE A 407 15.76 41.11 28.13
C ILE A 407 15.61 40.43 26.76
N VAL A 408 16.08 41.07 25.67
CA VAL A 408 16.11 40.44 24.33
C VAL A 408 16.96 39.17 24.35
N GLY A 409 18.12 39.20 25.02
CA GLY A 409 18.97 38.02 25.18
C GLY A 409 18.26 36.88 25.93
N ILE A 410 17.49 37.20 26.98
CA ILE A 410 16.70 36.20 27.72
C ILE A 410 15.59 35.61 26.83
N ILE A 411 14.85 36.45 26.10
CA ILE A 411 13.81 36.01 25.16
C ILE A 411 14.41 35.05 24.13
N GLY A 412 15.53 35.42 23.50
CA GLY A 412 16.21 34.58 22.51
C GLY A 412 16.71 33.25 23.08
N ALA A 413 17.23 33.26 24.31
CA ALA A 413 17.66 32.03 25.00
C ALA A 413 16.48 31.11 25.33
N VAL A 414 15.37 31.66 25.83
CA VAL A 414 14.15 30.91 26.12
C VAL A 414 13.53 30.34 24.85
N ALA A 415 13.39 31.14 23.80
CA ALA A 415 12.87 30.71 22.50
C ALA A 415 13.71 29.59 21.89
N THR A 416 15.05 29.72 21.93
CA THR A 416 15.98 28.69 21.42
C THR A 416 15.89 27.39 22.22
N PHE A 417 15.84 27.48 23.54
CA PHE A 417 15.70 26.31 24.40
C PHE A 417 14.34 25.61 24.19
N ALA A 418 13.26 26.39 24.08
CA ALA A 418 11.94 25.88 23.75
C ALA A 418 11.94 25.17 22.39
N ALA A 419 12.51 25.77 21.35
CA ALA A 419 12.67 25.16 20.02
C ALA A 419 13.39 23.80 20.08
N GLY A 420 14.48 23.70 20.85
CA GLY A 420 15.20 22.44 21.04
C GLY A 420 14.38 21.36 21.76
N LYS A 421 13.61 21.74 22.78
CA LYS A 421 12.71 20.83 23.50
C LYS A 421 11.56 20.34 22.60
N ILE A 422 10.99 21.22 21.78
CA ILE A 422 9.93 20.88 20.84
C ILE A 422 10.43 19.84 19.83
N LEU A 423 11.59 20.05 19.22
CA LEU A 423 12.15 19.10 18.25
C LEU A 423 12.47 17.74 18.88
N THR A 424 12.91 17.73 20.15
CA THR A 424 13.08 16.48 20.90
C THR A 424 11.73 15.79 21.14
N GLY A 425 10.67 16.56 21.43
CA GLY A 425 9.31 16.06 21.55
C GLY A 425 8.76 15.50 20.24
N VAL A 426 9.03 16.15 19.10
CA VAL A 426 8.65 15.62 17.79
C VAL A 426 9.39 14.32 17.46
N LEU A 427 10.69 14.25 17.74
CA LEU A 427 11.44 13.02 17.56
C LEU A 427 10.87 11.89 18.44
N ARG A 428 10.46 12.21 19.68
CA ARG A 428 9.74 11.28 20.55
C ARG A 428 8.44 10.79 19.90
N VAL A 429 7.66 11.67 19.25
CA VAL A 429 6.47 11.26 18.48
C VAL A 429 6.84 10.25 17.39
N VAL A 430 7.85 10.54 16.57
CA VAL A 430 8.28 9.62 15.48
C VAL A 430 8.69 8.25 16.03
N VAL A 431 9.49 8.22 17.10
CA VAL A 431 9.89 6.98 17.78
C VAL A 431 8.68 6.23 18.35
N MET A 432 7.72 6.94 18.94
CA MET A 432 6.51 6.36 19.50
C MET A 432 5.67 5.68 18.43
N ILE A 433 5.47 6.35 17.30
CA ILE A 433 4.77 5.80 16.14
C ILE A 433 5.44 4.51 15.71
N ILE A 434 6.77 4.50 15.56
CA ILE A 434 7.54 3.33 15.18
C ILE A 434 7.38 2.18 16.19
N ILE A 435 7.46 2.43 17.49
CA ILE A 435 7.25 1.38 18.51
C ILE A 435 5.84 0.79 18.41
N ILE A 436 4.82 1.63 18.22
CA ILE A 436 3.44 1.18 18.06
C ILE A 436 3.29 0.32 16.81
N VAL A 437 3.90 0.73 15.69
CA VAL A 437 3.91 -0.02 14.43
C VAL A 437 4.45 -1.44 14.64
N ILE A 438 5.59 -1.58 15.32
CA ILE A 438 6.33 -2.85 15.40
C ILE A 438 5.92 -3.76 16.57
N ALA A 439 5.43 -3.18 17.67
CA ALA A 439 5.20 -3.90 18.93
C ALA A 439 3.90 -3.51 19.66
N GLY A 440 3.17 -2.51 19.19
CA GLY A 440 1.96 -1.99 19.84
C GLY A 440 2.24 -1.02 21.00
N LEU A 441 1.19 -0.30 21.43
CA LEU A 441 1.30 0.79 22.39
C LEU A 441 1.85 0.36 23.76
N ALA A 442 1.51 -0.84 24.23
CA ALA A 442 1.96 -1.35 25.52
C ALA A 442 3.49 -1.53 25.63
N ALA A 443 4.20 -1.66 24.49
CA ALA A 443 5.65 -1.79 24.46
C ALA A 443 6.38 -0.45 24.65
N ALA A 444 5.67 0.68 24.52
CA ALA A 444 6.29 2.00 24.44
C ALA A 444 6.59 2.62 25.82
N THR A 445 7.62 2.10 26.47
CA THR A 445 8.08 2.58 27.78
C THR A 445 8.96 3.84 27.65
N PRO A 446 8.98 4.74 28.67
CA PRO A 446 9.86 5.91 28.67
C PRO A 446 11.35 5.56 28.48
N GLU A 447 11.79 4.43 29.05
CA GLU A 447 13.16 3.94 28.92
C GLU A 447 13.49 3.51 27.49
N LEU A 448 12.61 2.73 26.85
CA LEU A 448 12.79 2.31 25.46
C LEU A 448 12.83 3.51 24.51
N ILE A 449 11.94 4.48 24.70
CA ILE A 449 11.89 5.71 23.92
C ILE A 449 13.19 6.51 24.08
N ALA A 450 13.65 6.72 25.32
CA ALA A 450 14.88 7.44 25.59
C ALA A 450 16.09 6.76 24.94
N ARG A 451 16.17 5.42 25.06
CA ARG A 451 17.23 4.62 24.45
C ARG A 451 17.17 4.64 22.93
N ALA A 452 15.99 4.61 22.32
CA ALA A 452 15.86 4.72 20.87
C ALA A 452 16.34 6.09 20.36
N ILE A 453 16.03 7.16 21.08
CA ILE A 453 16.51 8.51 20.75
C ILE A 453 18.04 8.62 20.89
N SER A 454 18.63 8.01 21.93
CA SER A 454 20.09 8.11 22.19
C SER A 454 20.93 7.16 21.32
N ASP A 455 20.50 5.90 21.20
CA ASP A 455 21.29 4.81 20.65
C ASP A 455 20.90 4.48 19.20
N GLY A 456 19.74 4.99 18.75
CA GLY A 456 19.16 4.72 17.45
C GLY A 456 18.33 3.44 17.39
N ALA A 457 17.56 3.31 16.29
CA ALA A 457 16.62 2.22 16.06
C ALA A 457 17.25 0.81 16.17
N ALA A 458 18.40 0.60 15.51
CA ALA A 458 19.05 -0.71 15.43
C ALA A 458 19.36 -1.32 16.80
N LYS A 459 19.75 -0.48 17.76
CA LYS A 459 20.20 -0.92 19.09
C LYS A 459 19.07 -1.02 20.11
N ALA A 460 18.06 -0.16 19.97
CA ALA A 460 17.02 -0.02 20.98
C ALA A 460 15.73 -0.76 20.62
N LEU A 461 15.28 -0.65 19.37
CA LEU A 461 13.91 -1.03 19.02
C LEU A 461 13.75 -2.56 18.84
N PRO A 462 12.59 -3.12 19.19
CA PRO A 462 12.30 -4.52 18.95
C PRO A 462 12.25 -4.84 17.45
N SER A 463 12.28 -6.13 17.11
CA SER A 463 12.12 -6.55 15.73
C SER A 463 10.69 -6.31 15.25
N MET A 464 10.52 -5.93 13.98
CA MET A 464 9.22 -5.82 13.33
C MET A 464 8.62 -7.15 12.86
N LYS A 465 9.29 -8.28 13.17
CA LYS A 465 8.88 -9.62 12.72
C LYS A 465 7.43 -9.95 13.05
N THR A 466 6.96 -9.62 14.25
CA THR A 466 5.58 -9.90 14.68
C THR A 466 4.57 -9.16 13.80
N MET A 467 4.72 -7.83 13.66
CA MET A 467 3.87 -7.03 12.77
C MET A 467 3.90 -7.54 11.32
N LEU A 468 5.09 -7.84 10.79
CA LEU A 468 5.24 -8.37 9.43
C LEU A 468 4.53 -9.72 9.27
N THR A 469 4.60 -10.58 10.28
CA THR A 469 3.90 -11.88 10.27
C THR A 469 2.39 -11.66 10.24
N GLU A 470 1.85 -10.84 11.14
CA GLU A 470 0.40 -10.55 11.19
C GLU A 470 -0.14 -9.92 9.90
N LEU A 471 0.69 -9.14 9.19
CA LEU A 471 0.33 -8.56 7.89
C LEU A 471 0.36 -9.58 6.75
N LEU A 472 1.29 -10.54 6.77
CA LEU A 472 1.48 -11.52 5.70
C LEU A 472 0.58 -12.75 5.86
N THR A 473 0.36 -13.22 7.09
CA THR A 473 -0.41 -14.44 7.37
C THR A 473 -1.79 -14.48 6.71
N PRO A 474 -2.57 -13.38 6.60
CA PRO A 474 -3.88 -13.44 5.99
C PRO A 474 -3.87 -13.68 4.47
N ILE A 475 -2.75 -13.52 3.77
CA ILE A 475 -2.70 -13.60 2.30
C ILE A 475 -1.63 -14.61 1.88
N GLU A 476 -2.07 -15.75 1.36
CA GLU A 476 -1.19 -16.79 0.84
C GLU A 476 -1.11 -16.67 -0.69
N TRP A 477 0.12 -16.45 -1.19
CA TRP A 477 0.41 -16.46 -2.62
C TRP A 477 0.88 -17.85 -3.06
N PRO A 478 0.44 -18.37 -4.23
CA PRO A 478 0.78 -19.71 -4.68
C PRO A 478 2.29 -19.93 -4.76
N THR A 479 2.73 -21.10 -4.32
CA THR A 479 4.13 -21.55 -4.39
C THR A 479 5.15 -20.71 -3.61
N THR A 480 4.68 -19.81 -2.74
CA THR A 480 5.52 -19.00 -1.87
C THR A 480 5.74 -19.70 -0.52
N THR A 481 6.95 -19.60 0.03
CA THR A 481 7.35 -20.20 1.32
C THR A 481 7.72 -19.17 2.38
N GLY A 482 7.84 -17.91 1.97
CA GLY A 482 8.30 -16.83 2.82
C GLY A 482 8.40 -15.52 2.06
N PHE A 483 8.75 -14.47 2.80
CA PHE A 483 8.90 -13.12 2.27
C PHE A 483 10.11 -12.46 2.93
N THR A 484 11.02 -11.95 2.09
CA THR A 484 12.17 -11.17 2.54
C THR A 484 11.87 -9.69 2.37
N LEU A 485 11.71 -8.99 3.49
CA LEU A 485 11.50 -7.55 3.51
C LEU A 485 12.81 -6.83 3.15
N MET A 486 12.74 -5.95 2.17
CA MET A 486 13.89 -5.21 1.62
C MET A 486 13.79 -3.71 1.87
N ARG A 487 12.56 -3.17 1.96
CA ARG A 487 12.32 -1.74 2.17
C ARG A 487 11.03 -1.51 2.97
N ALA A 488 11.08 -0.53 3.85
CA ALA A 488 9.95 0.01 4.58
C ALA A 488 9.96 1.53 4.39
N GLU A 489 8.87 2.09 3.88
CA GLU A 489 8.75 3.52 3.60
C GLU A 489 7.31 4.02 3.74
N LEU A 490 7.15 5.34 3.73
CA LEU A 490 5.85 5.98 3.51
C LEU A 490 5.75 6.37 2.04
N ASN A 491 4.56 6.28 1.47
CA ASN A 491 4.25 6.83 0.15
C ASN A 491 2.72 6.93 -0.03
N GLY A 492 2.04 7.76 0.76
CA GLY A 492 0.56 7.76 0.86
C GLY A 492 -0.08 6.47 1.40
N SER A 493 0.75 5.51 1.78
CA SER A 493 0.48 4.35 2.62
C SER A 493 1.77 4.02 3.40
N LEU A 494 1.68 3.18 4.43
CA LEU A 494 2.87 2.51 4.95
C LEU A 494 3.16 1.32 4.03
N GLN A 495 4.25 1.43 3.27
CA GLN A 495 4.63 0.50 2.21
C GLN A 495 5.80 -0.38 2.66
N LEU A 496 5.53 -1.68 2.75
CA LEU A 496 6.50 -2.72 3.09
C LEU A 496 6.75 -3.56 1.84
N SER A 497 7.96 -3.54 1.30
CA SER A 497 8.26 -4.14 -0.01
C SER A 497 9.49 -5.02 0.02
N GLY A 498 9.49 -6.03 -0.85
CA GLY A 498 10.46 -7.10 -0.81
C GLY A 498 10.20 -8.16 -1.87
N ASN A 499 10.63 -9.38 -1.59
CA ASN A 499 10.52 -10.50 -2.52
C ASN A 499 9.96 -11.73 -1.81
N PHE A 500 9.00 -12.41 -2.43
CA PHE A 500 8.60 -13.74 -2.02
C PHE A 500 9.71 -14.75 -2.32
N THR A 501 9.93 -15.68 -1.39
CA THR A 501 10.73 -16.88 -1.64
C THR A 501 9.82 -17.96 -2.20
N THR A 502 10.25 -18.61 -3.29
CA THR A 502 9.49 -19.69 -3.92
C THR A 502 9.96 -21.05 -3.39
N SER A 503 9.05 -22.02 -3.32
CA SER A 503 9.42 -23.42 -3.10
C SER A 503 10.16 -23.93 -4.34
N THR A 504 11.36 -24.49 -4.15
CA THR A 504 12.11 -25.21 -5.20
C THR A 504 11.37 -26.43 -5.71
#